data_AF-A0A7V8AEY8-F1
#
_entry.id   AF-A0A7V8AEY8-F1
#
_cell.length_a   1.000
_cell.length_b   1.000
_cell.length_c   1.000
_cell.angle_alpha   90.00
_cell.angle_beta   90.00
_cell.angle_gamma   90.00
#
_symmetry.space_group_name_H-M   'P 1'
#
loop_
_entity.id
_entity.type
_entity.pdbx_description
1 polymer ?
#
loop_
_entity_poly.entity_id
_entity_poly.type
_entity_poly.pdbx_seq_one_letter_code
_entity_poly.pdbx_strand_id
1 'polypeptide(L)' 'MKDGKWLEPRYTSKEILEKDYSQLDLSGVEVKCPGCKASVALNRKNAAARRSGWCKACNRAVTL' A
#
# COMPACT_ATOMS: atom_id res chain seq x y z
N MET A 1 -1.05 -7.86 14.67
CA MET A 1 -1.07 -7.60 13.20
C MET A 1 -1.17 -6.09 13.05
N LYS A 2 -0.32 -5.43 12.25
CA LYS A 2 -0.41 -3.97 12.09
C LYS A 2 -1.58 -3.65 11.17
N ASP A 3 -2.59 -2.96 11.69
CA ASP A 3 -3.69 -2.42 10.89
C ASP A 3 -3.12 -1.32 9.99
N GLY A 4 -2.86 -1.65 8.72
CA GLY A 4 -2.48 -0.65 7.70
C GLY A 4 -3.58 0.38 7.53
N LYS A 5 -3.24 1.63 7.18
CA LYS A 5 -4.22 2.65 6.84
C LYS A 5 -4.72 2.41 5.41
N TRP A 6 -5.94 1.89 5.32
CA TRP A 6 -6.60 1.59 4.05
C TRP A 6 -7.30 2.83 3.52
N LEU A 7 -6.96 3.25 2.29
CA LEU A 7 -7.41 4.47 1.62
C LEU A 7 -7.00 5.79 2.28
N GLU A 8 -6.16 6.55 1.57
CA GLU A 8 -6.25 8.02 1.60
C GLU A 8 -6.99 8.47 0.33
N PRO A 9 -7.88 9.48 0.39
CA PRO A 9 -8.77 9.86 -0.72
C PRO A 9 -8.08 10.30 -2.02
N ARG A 10 -6.74 10.40 -2.02
CA ARG A 10 -5.92 10.82 -3.18
C ARG A 10 -5.48 9.67 -4.08
N TYR A 11 -5.62 8.40 -3.65
CA TYR A 11 -5.06 7.24 -4.37
C TYR A 11 -6.13 6.33 -4.97
N THR A 12 -6.97 6.90 -5.83
CA THR A 12 -7.93 6.14 -6.65
C THR A 12 -7.24 5.35 -7.77
N SER A 13 -6.03 5.77 -8.18
CA SER A 13 -5.26 5.13 -9.25
C SER A 13 -3.92 4.60 -8.74
N LYS A 14 -3.59 3.37 -9.17
CA LYS A 14 -2.33 2.70 -8.82
C LYS A 14 -1.11 3.53 -9.26
N GLU A 15 -1.15 4.14 -10.45
CA GLU A 15 -0.04 4.92 -10.99
C GLU A 15 0.33 6.12 -10.10
N ILE A 16 -0.65 6.75 -9.47
CA ILE A 16 -0.44 7.87 -8.55
C ILE A 16 0.27 7.36 -7.28
N LEU A 17 -0.18 6.23 -6.73
CA LEU A 17 0.50 5.59 -5.60
C LEU A 17 1.96 5.24 -5.96
N GLU A 18 2.17 4.70 -7.15
CA GLU A 18 3.49 4.31 -7.63
C GLU A 18 4.43 5.51 -7.84
N LYS A 19 3.89 6.67 -8.18
CA LYS A 19 4.64 7.93 -8.30
C LYS A 19 5.01 8.52 -6.93
N ASP A 20 4.07 8.52 -5.99
CA ASP A 20 4.30 9.04 -4.62
C ASP A 20 5.19 8.12 -3.78
N TYR A 21 5.12 6.81 -4.05
CA TYR A 21 5.97 5.79 -3.44
C TYR A 21 6.86 5.14 -4.52
N SER A 22 7.81 5.94 -5.01
CA SER A 22 8.69 5.57 -6.12
C SER A 22 9.81 4.60 -5.73
N GLN A 23 10.13 4.49 -4.44
CA GLN A 23 11.18 3.59 -3.97
C GLN A 23 10.63 2.20 -3.70
N LEU A 24 11.36 1.17 -4.11
CA LEU A 24 11.07 -0.22 -3.75
C LEU A 24 11.68 -0.54 -2.39
N ASP A 25 10.88 -1.11 -1.51
CA ASP A 25 11.29 -1.58 -0.18
C ASP A 25 10.98 -3.07 -0.07
N LEU A 26 12.01 -3.91 -0.24
CA LEU A 26 11.87 -5.36 -0.18
C LEU A 26 11.83 -5.89 1.26
N SER A 27 11.87 -5.02 2.27
CA SER A 27 11.78 -5.41 3.68
C SER A 27 10.36 -5.83 4.13
N GLY A 28 9.44 -6.02 3.17
CA GLY A 28 8.42 -7.08 3.22
C GLY A 28 7.43 -7.01 4.37
N VAL A 29 6.79 -5.85 4.58
CA VAL A 29 5.67 -5.77 5.53
C VAL A 29 4.39 -6.10 4.78
N GLU A 30 3.70 -7.16 5.19
CA GLU A 30 2.40 -7.54 4.62
C GLU A 30 1.26 -7.13 5.55
N VAL A 31 0.16 -6.66 4.96
CA VAL A 31 -1.07 -6.30 5.65
C VAL A 31 -2.27 -6.96 5.01
N LYS A 32 -3.30 -7.25 5.80
CA LYS A 32 -4.49 -7.94 5.31
C LYS A 32 -5.56 -6.96 4.86
N CYS A 33 -6.06 -7.12 3.63
CA CYS A 33 -7.11 -6.26 3.11
C CYS A 33 -8.45 -6.50 3.82
N PRO A 34 -9.11 -5.45 4.37
CA PRO A 34 -10.39 -5.62 5.05
C PRO A 34 -11.52 -6.00 4.08
N GLY A 35 -11.39 -5.70 2.79
CA GLY A 35 -12.38 -6.05 1.78
C GLY A 35 -12.28 -7.52 1.34
N CYS A 36 -11.18 -7.89 0.67
CA CYS A 36 -11.01 -9.22 0.08
C CYS A 36 -10.25 -10.21 0.97
N LYS A 37 -9.81 -9.81 2.17
CA LYS A 37 -9.01 -10.62 3.12
C LYS A 37 -7.66 -11.11 2.57
N ALA A 38 -7.25 -10.69 1.37
CA ALA A 38 -5.96 -11.04 0.80
C ALA A 38 -4.81 -10.34 1.51
N SER A 39 -3.64 -10.98 1.55
CA SER A 39 -2.39 -10.35 1.97
C SER A 39 -1.91 -9.38 0.89
N VAL A 40 -1.53 -8.18 1.32
CA VAL A 40 -1.02 -7.10 0.47
C VAL A 40 0.35 -6.71 0.98
N ALA A 41 1.36 -6.93 0.14
CA ALA A 41 2.73 -6.57 0.45
C ALA A 41 2.97 -5.06 0.26
N LEU A 42 3.54 -4.42 1.29
CA LEU A 42 3.92 -3.01 1.30
C LEU A 42 5.34 -2.85 0.77
N ASN A 43 5.53 -3.15 -0.51
CA ASN A 43 6.85 -3.17 -1.13
C ASN A 43 7.30 -1.81 -1.66
N ARG A 44 6.57 -0.73 -1.35
CA ARG A 44 6.85 0.62 -1.84
C ARG A 44 7.08 1.57 -0.69
N LYS A 45 7.95 2.55 -0.89
CA LYS A 45 8.32 3.55 0.12
C LYS A 45 8.44 4.93 -0.52
N ASN A 46 8.12 5.96 0.25
CA ASN A 46 8.30 7.36 -0.16
C ASN A 46 9.49 8.00 0.58
N ALA A 47 9.82 9.24 0.19
CA ALA A 47 10.93 10.00 0.79
C ALA A 47 10.75 10.27 2.30
N ALA A 48 9.51 10.25 2.80
CA ALA A 48 9.19 10.36 4.22
C ALA A 48 9.27 9.02 4.98
N ALA A 49 9.85 8.00 4.36
CA ALA A 49 9.98 6.64 4.84
C ALA A 49 8.66 5.89 5.15
N ARG A 50 7.53 6.40 4.67
CA ARG A 50 6.23 5.71 4.76
C ARG A 50 6.17 4.59 3.74
N ARG A 51 5.54 3.48 4.12
CA ARG A 51 5.40 2.31 3.25
C ARG A 51 4.03 2.31 2.61
N SER A 52 3.93 1.74 1.40
CA SER A 52 2.65 1.53 0.74
C SER A 52 2.62 0.25 -0.06
N GLY A 53 1.39 -0.20 -0.32
CA GLY A 53 1.08 -1.35 -1.15
C GLY A 53 -0.27 -1.20 -1.83
N TRP A 54 -0.53 -2.10 -2.76
CA TRP A 54 -1.75 -2.08 -3.56
C TRP A 54 -2.46 -3.42 -3.51
N CYS A 55 -3.72 -3.40 -3.08
CA CYS A 55 -4.61 -4.54 -3.17
C CYS A 55 -5.16 -4.65 -4.59
N LYS A 56 -4.74 -5.68 -5.35
CA LYS A 56 -5.24 -5.93 -6.71
C LYS A 56 -6.73 -6.29 -6.74
N ALA A 57 -7.21 -7.09 -5.79
CA ALA A 57 -8.59 -7.59 -5.77
C ALA A 57 -9.60 -6.49 -5.40
N CYS A 58 -9.28 -5.63 -4.43
CA CYS A 58 -10.15 -4.52 -4.07
C CYS A 58 -9.84 -3.23 -4.84
N ASN A 59 -8.78 -3.20 -5.64
CA ASN A 59 -8.26 -2.01 -6.31
C ASN A 59 -8.05 -0.83 -5.34
N ARG A 60 -7.40 -1.10 -4.19
CA ARG A 60 -7.25 -0.13 -3.10
C ARG A 60 -5.79 -0.01 -2.67
N ALA A 61 -5.35 1.22 -2.45
CA ALA A 61 -4.09 1.52 -1.79
C ALA A 61 -4.16 1.28 -0.27
N VAL A 62 -3.01 0.92 0.29
CA VAL A 62 -2.77 0.83 1.73
C VAL A 62 -1.43 1.46 2.05
N THR A 63 -1.36 2.20 3.16
CA THR A 63 -0.15 2.89 3.63
C THR A 63 0.12 2.58 5.10
N LEU A 64 1.38 2.71 5.52
CA LEU A 64 1.83 2.44 6.88
C LEU A 64 2.95 3.40 7.30
#